data_AF-A0A920RKE9-F1
#
_entry.id   AF-A0A920RKE9-F1
#
_cell.length_a   1.000
_cell.length_b   1.000
_cell.length_c   1.000
_cell.angle_alpha   90.00
_cell.angle_beta   90.00
_cell.angle_gamma   90.00
#
_symmetry.space_group_name_H-M   'P 1'
#
loop_
_entity.id
_entity.type
_entity.pdbx_description
1 polymer ?
#
loop_
_entity_poly.entity_id
_entity_poly.type
_entity_poly.pdbx_seq_one_letter_code
_entity_poly.pdbx_strand_id
1 'polypeptide(L)'
;MNFPVEWKHLVQDGKYKKVPKMREDNWVWSPQGIIDMHRPEMWGYVQFSDGKTATRFRPDPSRSARVALMSVYHHQKSFVRKHKKWAGSLEELGLAENKWKGLASPPKIERTGSGYQATAAIKTAAGRTRRFQVRSDSRLTEID
;
A
#
# COMPACT_ATOMS: atom_id res chain seq x y z
N MET A 1 13.58 -9.21 5.05
CA MET A 1 13.06 -9.43 3.68
C MET A 1 14.18 -9.02 2.73
N ASN A 2 14.62 -9.90 1.82
CA ASN A 2 15.70 -9.58 0.88
C ASN A 2 15.10 -9.35 -0.51
N PHE A 3 15.41 -8.22 -1.13
CA PHE A 3 15.07 -7.91 -2.52
C PHE A 3 16.35 -7.93 -3.37
N PRO A 4 16.27 -8.33 -4.65
CA PRO A 4 17.44 -8.31 -5.53
C PRO A 4 17.94 -6.88 -5.70
N VAL A 5 19.20 -6.69 -5.36
CA VAL A 5 19.94 -5.45 -5.53
C VAL A 5 20.95 -5.67 -6.65
N GLU A 6 20.85 -4.87 -7.70
CA GLU A 6 21.82 -4.87 -8.79
C GLU A 6 22.68 -3.60 -8.69
N TRP A 7 23.99 -3.78 -8.72
CA TRP A 7 24.94 -2.67 -8.80
C TRP A 7 25.42 -2.53 -10.24
N LYS A 8 25.61 -1.29 -10.69
CA LYS A 8 26.31 -1.04 -11.95
C LYS A 8 27.80 -1.33 -11.77
N HIS A 9 28.36 -2.08 -12.71
CA HIS A 9 29.77 -2.47 -12.67
C HIS A 9 30.49 -2.13 -13.97
N LEU A 10 31.80 -1.91 -13.85
CA LEU A 10 32.75 -1.82 -14.95
C LEU A 10 33.68 -3.03 -14.87
N VAL A 11 34.15 -3.50 -16.03
CA VAL A 11 35.24 -4.46 -16.10
C VAL A 11 36.53 -3.70 -16.31
N GLN A 12 37.42 -3.72 -15.31
CA GLN A 12 38.75 -3.10 -15.36
C GLN A 12 39.78 -4.15 -14.97
N ASP A 13 40.78 -4.38 -15.83
CA ASP A 13 41.83 -5.40 -15.62
C ASP A 13 41.28 -6.81 -15.37
N GLY A 14 40.20 -7.18 -16.07
CA GLY A 14 39.52 -8.47 -15.90
C GLY A 14 38.73 -8.62 -14.59
N LYS A 15 38.59 -7.55 -13.79
CA LYS A 15 37.85 -7.56 -12.52
C LYS A 15 36.64 -6.66 -12.59
N TYR A 16 35.55 -7.08 -11.97
CA TYR A 16 34.37 -6.26 -11.78
C TYR A 16 34.60 -5.24 -10.66
N LYS A 17 34.37 -3.95 -10.95
CA LYS A 17 34.36 -2.87 -9.97
C LYS A 17 33.02 -2.14 -10.02
N LYS A 18 32.46 -1.82 -8.87
CA LYS A 18 31.24 -0.99 -8.78
C LYS A 18 31.53 0.41 -9.33
N VAL A 19 30.59 0.98 -10.07
CA VAL A 19 30.69 2.38 -10.51
C VAL A 19 30.56 3.28 -9.28
N PRO A 20 31.55 4.13 -8.97
CA PRO A 20 31.47 5.04 -7.83
C PRO A 20 30.29 6.01 -7.97
N LYS A 21 29.63 6.32 -6.86
CA LYS A 21 28.53 7.31 -6.78
C LYS A 21 27.30 7.00 -7.64
N MET A 22 27.16 5.80 -8.19
CA MET A 22 25.89 5.33 -8.75
C MET A 22 25.09 4.59 -7.70
N ARG A 23 23.77 4.81 -7.72
CA ARG A 23 22.82 4.10 -6.86
C ARG A 23 22.63 2.67 -7.37
N GLU A 24 22.34 1.76 -6.47
CA GLU A 24 21.86 0.43 -6.82
C GLU A 24 20.46 0.47 -7.48
N ASP A 25 20.24 -0.46 -8.40
CA ASP A 25 18.94 -0.75 -8.99
C ASP A 25 18.25 -1.84 -8.15
N ASN A 26 17.04 -1.55 -7.67
CA ASN A 26 16.24 -2.49 -6.88
C ASN A 26 15.15 -3.11 -7.76
N TRP A 27 15.18 -4.44 -7.91
CA TRP A 27 14.25 -5.14 -8.78
C TRP A 27 13.06 -5.68 -7.99
N VAL A 28 11.85 -5.41 -8.49
CA VAL A 28 10.59 -5.83 -7.86
C VAL A 28 9.68 -6.46 -8.90
N TRP A 29 9.00 -7.54 -8.53
CA TRP A 29 8.15 -8.29 -9.45
C TRP A 29 6.77 -7.66 -9.64
N SER A 30 6.44 -6.65 -8.83
CA SER A 30 5.14 -5.97 -8.88
C SER A 30 5.31 -4.46 -8.70
N PRO A 31 4.42 -3.65 -9.32
CA PRO A 31 4.47 -2.20 -9.21
C PRO A 31 4.10 -1.74 -7.80
N GLN A 32 5.11 -1.37 -7.01
CA GLN A 32 4.96 -0.96 -5.61
C GLN A 32 4.39 0.46 -5.44
N GLY A 33 4.51 1.30 -6.48
CA GLY A 33 4.08 2.70 -6.47
C GLY A 33 4.96 3.64 -5.62
N ILE A 34 5.73 3.11 -4.66
CA ILE A 34 6.74 3.81 -3.86
C ILE A 34 7.96 2.87 -3.76
N ILE A 35 9.18 3.43 -3.78
CA ILE A 35 10.42 2.67 -3.50
C ILE A 35 10.52 2.44 -1.99
N ASP A 36 9.66 1.57 -1.47
CA ASP A 36 9.62 1.16 -0.08
C ASP A 36 9.20 -0.31 0.00
N MET A 37 10.21 -1.18 0.00
CA MET A 37 10.00 -2.62 -0.03
C MET A 37 9.46 -3.18 1.28
N HIS A 38 9.40 -2.40 2.35
CA HIS A 38 8.91 -2.85 3.66
C HIS A 38 7.38 -2.73 3.79
N ARG A 39 6.67 -2.73 2.65
CA ARG A 39 5.20 -2.64 2.55
C ARG A 39 4.64 -3.91 1.92
N PRO A 40 4.65 -5.05 2.65
CA PRO A 40 4.24 -6.35 2.11
C PRO A 40 2.82 -6.37 1.55
N GLU A 41 1.93 -5.51 2.05
CA GLU A 41 0.56 -5.34 1.56
C GLU A 41 0.47 -4.85 0.11
N MET A 42 1.56 -4.32 -0.46
CA MET A 42 1.64 -3.84 -1.85
C MET A 42 2.29 -4.85 -2.80
N TRP A 43 2.81 -5.98 -2.31
CA TRP A 43 3.52 -6.96 -3.14
C TRP A 43 2.64 -7.72 -4.13
N GLY A 44 1.32 -7.67 -3.96
CA GLY A 44 0.35 -8.34 -4.81
C GLY A 44 -0.46 -9.38 -4.03
N TYR A 45 -1.32 -10.11 -4.72
CA TYR A 45 -2.09 -11.23 -4.17
C TYR A 45 -2.09 -12.37 -5.18
N VAL A 46 -2.20 -13.59 -4.67
CA VAL A 46 -2.23 -14.81 -5.47
C VAL A 46 -3.63 -15.40 -5.46
N GLN A 47 -4.02 -16.04 -6.56
CA GLN A 47 -5.25 -16.83 -6.66
C GLN A 47 -4.86 -18.30 -6.81
N PHE A 48 -5.26 -19.13 -5.85
CA PHE A 48 -5.09 -20.57 -5.93
C PHE A 48 -6.22 -21.19 -6.78
N SER A 49 -5.90 -22.22 -7.55
CA SER A 49 -6.86 -23.05 -8.27
C SER A 49 -6.51 -24.53 -8.12
N ASP A 50 -7.46 -25.42 -8.44
CA ASP A 50 -7.27 -26.87 -8.37
C ASP A 50 -6.44 -27.45 -9.53
N GLY A 51 -6.01 -26.61 -10.47
CA GLY A 51 -5.20 -26.97 -11.62
C GLY A 51 -5.90 -27.83 -12.68
N LYS A 52 -7.19 -28.16 -12.52
CA LYS A 52 -7.90 -29.07 -13.44
C LYS A 52 -8.31 -28.39 -14.74
N THR A 53 -8.54 -27.08 -14.68
CA THR A 53 -8.91 -26.26 -15.85
C THR A 53 -8.24 -24.89 -15.78
N ALA A 54 -8.07 -24.26 -16.95
CA ALA A 54 -7.59 -22.88 -17.04
C ALA A 54 -8.50 -21.96 -16.22
N THR A 55 -7.96 -21.41 -15.13
CA THR A 55 -8.74 -20.59 -14.21
C THR A 55 -8.58 -19.12 -14.56
N ARG A 56 -9.70 -18.45 -14.90
CA ARG A 56 -9.69 -17.00 -15.13
C ARG A 56 -9.38 -16.26 -13.81
N PHE A 57 -8.50 -15.27 -13.89
CA PHE A 57 -8.18 -14.41 -12.76
C PHE A 57 -9.40 -13.59 -12.32
N ARG A 58 -9.62 -13.52 -11.00
CA ARG A 58 -10.69 -12.76 -10.35
C ARG A 58 -10.06 -11.64 -9.53
N PRO A 59 -10.15 -10.37 -9.98
CA PRO A 59 -9.63 -9.25 -9.22
C PRO A 59 -10.30 -9.15 -7.84
N ASP A 60 -9.52 -8.85 -6.79
CA ASP A 60 -10.08 -8.61 -5.46
C ASP A 60 -10.94 -7.33 -5.46
N PRO A 61 -12.26 -7.43 -5.24
CA PRO A 61 -13.12 -6.25 -5.22
C PRO A 61 -12.80 -5.30 -4.08
N SER A 62 -12.15 -5.77 -3.00
CA SER A 62 -11.76 -4.96 -1.84
C SER A 62 -10.44 -4.22 -2.00
N ARG A 63 -9.73 -4.41 -3.12
CA ARG A 63 -8.38 -3.87 -3.32
C ARG A 63 -8.32 -2.35 -3.22
N SER A 64 -9.30 -1.62 -3.78
CA SER A 64 -9.33 -0.15 -3.70
C SER A 64 -9.41 0.35 -2.26
N ALA A 65 -10.26 -0.24 -1.43
CA ALA A 65 -10.36 0.07 -0.01
C ALA A 65 -9.07 -0.25 0.74
N ARG A 66 -8.48 -1.43 0.51
CA ARG A 66 -7.23 -1.85 1.17
C ARG A 66 -6.09 -0.90 0.86
N VAL A 67 -5.88 -0.58 -0.41
CA VAL A 67 -4.83 0.36 -0.86
C VAL A 67 -5.06 1.75 -0.27
N ALA A 68 -6.30 2.24 -0.27
CA ALA A 68 -6.61 3.56 0.27
C ALA A 68 -6.32 3.65 1.77
N LEU A 69 -6.78 2.66 2.55
CA LEU A 69 -6.57 2.61 4.00
C LEU A 69 -5.10 2.46 4.37
N MET A 70 -4.35 1.62 3.65
CA MET A 70 -2.91 1.49 3.87
C MET A 70 -2.14 2.75 3.44
N SER A 71 -2.62 3.47 2.42
CA SER A 71 -2.10 4.80 2.08
C SER A 71 -2.26 5.76 3.26
N VAL A 72 -3.47 5.85 3.84
CA VAL A 72 -3.73 6.66 5.03
C VAL A 72 -2.82 6.25 6.20
N TYR A 73 -2.67 4.94 6.46
CA TYR A 73 -1.82 4.43 7.51
C TYR A 73 -0.36 4.88 7.40
N HIS A 74 0.25 4.75 6.22
CA HIS A 74 1.64 5.16 6.02
C HIS A 74 1.84 6.68 6.12
N HIS A 75 0.85 7.47 5.68
CA HIS A 75 0.89 8.92 5.87
C HIS A 75 0.75 9.29 7.35
N GLN A 76 -0.13 8.62 8.09
CA GLN A 76 -0.25 8.79 9.55
C GLN A 76 1.05 8.45 10.28
N LYS A 77 1.72 7.34 9.93
CA LYS A 77 3.02 6.97 10.51
C LYS A 77 4.10 8.02 10.24
N SER A 78 4.09 8.63 9.06
CA SER A 78 5.02 9.71 8.71
C SER A 78 4.66 11.02 9.44
N PHE A 79 3.37 11.32 9.57
CA PHE A 79 2.85 12.51 10.23
C PHE A 79 3.15 12.49 11.74
N VAL A 80 2.83 11.40 12.44
CA VAL A 80 3.07 11.28 13.89
C VAL A 80 4.56 11.35 14.24
N ARG A 81 5.45 10.83 13.36
CA ARG A 81 6.90 10.92 13.56
C ARG A 81 7.38 12.37 13.61
N LYS A 82 6.80 13.24 12.77
CA LYS A 82 7.15 14.67 12.64
C LYS A 82 6.41 15.55 13.64
N HIS A 83 5.11 15.37 13.79
CA HIS A 83 4.24 16.28 14.55
C HIS A 83 3.90 15.79 15.96
N LYS A 84 4.29 14.57 16.32
CA LYS A 84 3.99 13.92 17.61
C LYS A 84 2.49 13.82 17.94
N LYS A 85 1.62 13.98 16.95
CA LYS A 85 0.16 13.83 17.02
C LYS A 85 -0.36 13.09 15.79
N TRP A 86 -1.54 12.49 15.88
CA TRP A 86 -2.23 11.90 14.74
C TRP A 86 -3.01 12.95 13.97
N ALA A 87 -3.03 12.83 12.64
CA ALA A 87 -3.83 13.70 11.80
C ALA A 87 -5.32 13.38 11.95
N GLY A 88 -6.17 14.41 11.90
CA GLY A 88 -7.62 14.31 11.96
C GLY A 88 -8.32 14.27 10.60
N SER A 89 -7.62 14.59 9.52
CA SER A 89 -8.21 14.71 8.18
C SER A 89 -7.24 14.25 7.08
N LEU A 90 -7.78 14.02 5.87
CA LEU A 90 -6.97 13.72 4.69
C LEU A 90 -6.10 14.92 4.28
N GLU A 91 -6.61 16.14 4.46
CA GLU A 91 -5.90 17.38 4.15
C GLU A 91 -4.64 17.54 5.02
N GLU A 92 -4.72 17.28 6.33
CA GLU A 92 -3.55 17.28 7.22
C GLU A 92 -2.49 16.26 6.79
N LEU A 93 -2.90 15.17 6.14
CA LEU A 93 -2.00 14.16 5.58
C LEU A 93 -1.48 14.52 4.18
N GLY A 94 -1.90 15.64 3.59
CA GLY A 94 -1.55 16.04 2.22
C GLY A 94 -2.18 15.13 1.15
N LEU A 95 -3.33 14.54 1.44
CA LEU A 95 -4.02 13.61 0.55
C LEU A 95 -5.24 14.27 -0.11
N ALA A 96 -5.17 14.44 -1.43
CA ALA A 96 -6.28 15.01 -2.22
C ALA A 96 -7.50 14.07 -2.29
N GLU A 97 -8.71 14.64 -2.29
CA GLU A 97 -9.96 13.89 -2.33
C GLU A 97 -10.20 13.14 -3.65
N ASN A 98 -9.65 13.64 -4.77
CA ASN A 98 -9.80 13.02 -6.09
C ASN A 98 -8.91 11.79 -6.32
N LYS A 99 -8.06 11.43 -5.35
CA LYS A 99 -7.12 10.29 -5.43
C LYS A 99 -7.83 8.93 -5.41
N TRP A 100 -9.04 8.85 -4.84
CA TRP A 100 -9.62 7.60 -4.36
C TRP A 100 -10.51 6.88 -5.39
N LYS A 101 -9.90 6.40 -6.47
CA LYS A 101 -10.62 5.64 -7.52
C LYS A 101 -11.15 4.31 -6.98
N GLY A 102 -12.40 4.00 -7.30
CA GLY A 102 -13.04 2.74 -6.92
C GLY A 102 -13.53 2.67 -5.46
N LEU A 103 -13.59 3.81 -4.75
CA LEU A 103 -14.30 3.93 -3.48
C LEU A 103 -15.68 4.59 -3.69
N ALA A 104 -16.59 4.37 -2.74
CA ALA A 104 -17.88 5.06 -2.68
C ALA A 104 -17.73 6.53 -2.23
N SER A 105 -16.71 6.82 -1.42
CA SER A 105 -16.34 8.15 -0.95
C SER A 105 -14.86 8.17 -0.53
N PRO A 106 -14.23 9.34 -0.39
CA PRO A 106 -12.91 9.45 0.22
C PRO A 106 -12.85 8.80 1.62
N PRO A 107 -11.69 8.28 2.04
CA PRO A 107 -11.54 7.70 3.38
C PRO A 107 -11.79 8.74 4.48
N LYS A 108 -12.56 8.36 5.50
CA LYS A 108 -12.80 9.21 6.68
C LYS A 108 -11.81 8.86 7.79
N ILE A 109 -11.27 9.87 8.46
CA ILE A 109 -10.35 9.72 9.59
C ILE A 109 -11.04 10.20 10.87
N GLU A 110 -10.91 9.43 11.93
CA GLU A 110 -11.40 9.76 13.27
C GLU A 110 -10.28 9.53 14.28
N ARG A 111 -10.00 10.52 15.12
CA ARG A 111 -9.02 10.38 16.20
C ARG A 111 -9.66 9.61 17.36
N THR A 112 -8.90 8.69 17.94
CA THR A 112 -9.34 7.90 19.10
C THR A 112 -8.37 8.15 20.27
N GLY A 113 -8.77 7.80 21.49
CA GLY A 113 -7.91 7.97 22.67
C GLY A 113 -6.56 7.24 22.57
N SER A 114 -6.49 6.16 21.79
CA SER A 114 -5.27 5.37 21.56
C SER A 114 -4.62 5.59 20.18
N GLY A 115 -5.15 6.49 19.37
CA GLY A 115 -4.56 6.86 18.09
C GLY A 115 -5.56 7.39 17.07
N TYR A 116 -5.83 6.59 16.04
CA TYR A 116 -6.81 6.93 15.03
C TYR A 116 -7.46 5.67 14.45
N GLN A 117 -8.61 5.91 13.82
CA GLN A 117 -9.32 4.98 12.96
C GLN A 117 -9.53 5.65 11.60
N ALA A 118 -9.31 4.93 10.51
CA ALA A 118 -9.72 5.35 9.19
C ALA A 118 -10.69 4.35 8.59
N THR A 119 -11.70 4.84 7.86
CA THR A 119 -12.71 3.99 7.21
C THR A 119 -12.82 4.32 5.73
N ALA A 120 -13.10 3.30 4.92
CA ALA A 120 -13.32 3.42 3.49
C ALA A 120 -14.43 2.46 3.07
N ALA A 121 -15.23 2.85 2.07
CA ALA A 121 -16.32 2.02 1.56
C ALA A 121 -16.20 1.81 0.06
N ILE A 122 -16.67 0.65 -0.42
CA ILE A 122 -16.78 0.32 -1.84
C ILE A 122 -18.21 -0.09 -2.18
N LYS A 123 -18.61 0.16 -3.43
CA LYS A 123 -19.81 -0.46 -4.01
C LYS A 123 -19.41 -1.75 -4.70
N THR A 124 -20.06 -2.83 -4.33
CA THR A 124 -19.90 -4.14 -4.99
C THR A 124 -20.65 -4.17 -6.33
N ALA A 125 -20.31 -5.12 -7.18
CA ALA A 125 -21.03 -5.36 -8.44
C ALA A 125 -22.54 -5.65 -8.21
N ALA A 126 -22.91 -6.19 -7.05
CA ALA A 126 -24.28 -6.45 -6.65
C ALA A 126 -24.99 -5.23 -6.01
N GLY A 127 -24.39 -4.04 -6.08
CA GLY A 127 -24.95 -2.79 -5.53
C GLY A 127 -24.84 -2.65 -4.00
N ARG A 128 -24.38 -3.68 -3.27
CA ARG A 128 -24.16 -3.61 -1.82
C ARG A 128 -22.95 -2.75 -1.50
N THR A 129 -23.00 -2.01 -0.41
CA THR A 129 -21.86 -1.27 0.14
C THR A 129 -21.12 -2.15 1.13
N ARG A 130 -19.80 -2.27 0.98
CA ARG A 130 -18.91 -2.93 1.96
C ARG A 130 -18.01 -1.87 2.57
N ARG A 131 -17.83 -1.91 3.89
CA ARG A 131 -17.03 -0.94 4.63
C ARG A 131 -15.81 -1.62 5.25
N PHE A 132 -14.69 -0.91 5.23
CA PHE A 132 -13.42 -1.37 5.75
C PHE A 132 -12.86 -0.32 6.70
N GLN A 133 -12.06 -0.79 7.64
CA GLN A 133 -11.40 0.00 8.66
C GLN A 133 -9.92 -0.34 8.72
N VAL A 134 -9.07 0.65 9.00
CA VAL A 134 -7.71 0.44 9.53
C VAL A 134 -7.50 1.23 10.82
N ARG A 135 -6.71 0.67 11.73
CA ARG A 135 -6.34 1.29 13.01
C ARG A 135 -4.85 1.66 13.04
N SER A 136 -4.42 2.34 14.09
CA SER A 136 -3.02 2.73 14.31
C SER A 136 -2.03 1.57 14.39
N ASP A 137 -2.49 0.35 14.70
CA ASP A 137 -1.71 -0.89 14.74
C ASP A 137 -1.67 -1.65 13.40
N SER A 138 -2.06 -1.00 12.30
CA SER A 138 -2.19 -1.57 10.94
C SER A 138 -3.24 -2.67 10.76
N ARG A 139 -4.05 -2.97 11.79
CA ARG A 139 -5.12 -3.96 11.66
C ARG A 139 -6.18 -3.44 10.70
N LEU A 140 -6.30 -4.12 9.57
CA LEU A 140 -7.33 -3.88 8.55
C LEU A 140 -8.45 -4.90 8.69
N THR A 141 -9.68 -4.43 8.83
CA THR A 141 -10.87 -5.27 8.98
C THR A 141 -11.99 -4.79 8.07
N GLU A 142 -12.78 -5.72 7.56
CA GLU A 142 -14.12 -5.42 7.07
C GLU A 142 -15.04 -5.21 8.27
N ILE A 143 -15.94 -4.23 8.17
CA ILE A 143 -16.92 -3.89 9.20
C ILE A 143 -18.30 -3.78 8.57
N ASP A 144 -19.32 -4.16 9.34
CA ASP A 144 -20.73 -4.15 8.92
C ASP A 144 -21.30 -2.71 8.84
#